data_AF-A0A645E6M0-F1
#
_entry.id   AF-A0A645E6M0-F1
#
_cell.length_a   1.000
_cell.length_b   1.000
_cell.length_c   1.000
_cell.angle_alpha   90.00
_cell.angle_beta   90.00
_cell.angle_gamma   90.00
#
_symmetry.space_group_name_H-M   'P 1'
#
loop_
_entity.id
_entity.type
_entity.pdbx_description
1 polymer ?
#
loop_
_entity_poly.entity_id
_entity_poly.type
_entity_poly.pdbx_seq_one_letter_code
_entity_poly.pdbx_strand_id
1 'polypeptide(L)'
;MEHLSSMQVKNITLKLANGGYQTIDINEIIYIESFGHAQNVHLKNGEYIEVRLTLTQLFLKLKELSKRQFVAPYKGYIVNQKAIVKIESDRIVLQNGKEVPIVKRSFREIRDCFFDYTFGVGGRK
;
A
#
# COMPACT_ATOMS: atom_id res chain seq x y z
N MET A 1 -11.65 13.79 30.00
CA MET A 1 -12.56 13.17 29.00
C MET A 1 -11.68 12.68 27.87
N GLU A 2 -11.21 11.44 27.97
CA GLU A 2 -10.32 10.82 26.99
C GLU A 2 -11.06 10.65 25.67
N HIS A 3 -10.60 11.34 24.63
CA HIS A 3 -11.07 11.06 23.27
C HIS A 3 -10.42 9.76 22.81
N LEU A 4 -11.11 8.64 23.04
CA LEU A 4 -10.97 7.44 22.21
C LEU A 4 -11.45 7.82 20.81
N SER A 5 -10.55 8.35 19.98
CA SER A 5 -10.73 8.35 18.54
C SER A 5 -10.83 6.89 18.12
N SER A 6 -12.05 6.44 17.83
CA SER A 6 -12.28 5.13 17.25
C SER A 6 -11.42 5.00 16.00
N MET A 7 -10.48 4.04 15.99
CA MET A 7 -9.77 3.67 14.78
C MET A 7 -10.83 3.19 13.79
N GLN A 8 -11.26 4.06 12.88
CA GLN A 8 -12.21 3.69 11.84
C GLN A 8 -11.56 2.58 11.01
N VAL A 9 -12.10 1.37 11.13
CA VAL A 9 -11.64 0.21 10.36
C VAL A 9 -11.94 0.50 8.89
N LYS A 10 -10.91 0.52 8.05
CA LYS A 10 -11.02 0.81 6.62
C LYS A 10 -10.90 -0.50 5.86
N ASN A 11 -12.04 -1.06 5.49
CA ASN A 11 -12.09 -2.34 4.80
C ASN A 11 -12.22 -2.17 3.29
N ILE A 12 -11.61 -3.09 2.55
CA ILE A 12 -11.81 -3.26 1.11
C ILE A 12 -12.35 -4.67 0.84
N THR A 13 -13.47 -4.77 0.12
CA THR A 13 -14.01 -6.05 -0.37
C THR A 13 -13.51 -6.29 -1.79
N LEU A 14 -12.81 -7.40 -1.98
CA LEU A 14 -12.19 -7.77 -3.25
C LEU A 14 -12.75 -9.09 -3.77
N LYS A 15 -12.96 -9.17 -5.08
CA LYS A 15 -13.27 -10.42 -5.77
C LYS A 15 -11.98 -11.18 -6.05
N LEU A 16 -11.90 -12.40 -5.53
CA LEU A 16 -10.77 -13.30 -5.68
C LEU A 16 -10.73 -13.95 -7.08
N ALA A 17 -9.57 -14.42 -7.50
CA ALA A 17 -9.40 -15.14 -8.76
C ALA A 17 -10.20 -16.46 -8.81
N ASN A 18 -10.46 -17.10 -7.67
CA ASN A 18 -11.30 -18.29 -7.58
C ASN A 18 -12.82 -17.99 -7.64
N GLY A 19 -13.21 -16.72 -7.77
CA GLY A 19 -14.61 -16.30 -7.88
C GLY A 19 -15.26 -15.90 -6.55
N GLY A 20 -14.63 -16.19 -5.41
CA GLY A 20 -15.08 -15.76 -4.08
C GLY A 20 -14.86 -14.27 -3.82
N TYR A 21 -15.29 -13.81 -2.65
CA TYR A 21 -15.05 -12.46 -2.15
C TYR A 21 -14.38 -12.51 -0.79
N GLN A 22 -13.49 -11.56 -0.53
CA GLN A 22 -12.85 -11.39 0.76
C GLN A 22 -12.82 -9.92 1.15
N THR A 23 -13.14 -9.64 2.42
CA THR A 23 -13.05 -8.31 3.01
C THR A 23 -11.79 -8.23 3.86
N ILE A 24 -10.99 -7.20 3.63
CA ILE A 24 -9.65 -7.05 4.22
C ILE A 24 -9.55 -5.66 4.83
N ASP A 25 -9.03 -5.55 6.05
CA ASP A 25 -8.58 -4.25 6.57
C ASP A 25 -7.35 -3.80 5.75
N ILE A 26 -7.42 -2.62 5.14
CA ILE A 26 -6.32 -2.08 4.33
C ILE A 26 -5.03 -1.92 5.13
N ASN A 27 -5.10 -1.87 6.46
CA ASN A 27 -3.93 -1.86 7.32
C ASN A 27 -3.16 -3.17 7.32
N GLU A 28 -3.80 -4.29 6.99
CA GLU A 28 -3.19 -5.61 6.91
C GLU A 28 -2.46 -5.86 5.59
N ILE A 29 -2.66 -5.00 4.59
CA ILE A 29 -1.96 -5.07 3.31
C ILE A 29 -0.54 -4.51 3.47
N ILE A 30 0.48 -5.28 3.11
CA ILE A 30 1.87 -4.80 3.00
C ILE A 30 2.07 -4.12 1.64
N TYR A 31 1.78 -4.84 0.56
CA TYR A 31 1.93 -4.36 -0.80
C TYR A 31 1.04 -5.17 -1.75
N ILE A 32 0.90 -4.67 -2.97
CA ILE A 32 0.23 -5.36 -4.07
C ILE A 32 1.23 -5.40 -5.22
N GLU A 33 1.38 -6.58 -5.84
CA GLU A 33 2.16 -6.71 -7.07
C GLU A 33 1.37 -7.36 -8.19
N SER A 34 1.67 -6.93 -9.42
CA SER A 34 1.21 -7.63 -10.62
C SER A 34 1.99 -8.91 -10.80
N PHE A 35 1.30 -10.04 -10.91
CA PHE A 35 1.88 -11.35 -11.16
C PHE A 35 1.03 -12.09 -12.21
N GLY A 36 1.63 -12.39 -13.37
CA GLY A 36 0.90 -12.93 -14.52
C GLY A 36 -0.25 -12.00 -14.96
N HIS A 37 -1.47 -12.53 -14.99
CA HIS A 37 -2.68 -11.78 -15.35
C HIS A 37 -3.51 -11.31 -14.14
N ALA A 38 -2.97 -11.42 -12.93
CA ALA A 38 -3.65 -11.09 -11.68
C ALA A 38 -2.80 -10.17 -10.80
N GLN A 39 -3.38 -9.75 -9.67
CA GLN A 39 -2.69 -8.98 -8.65
C GLN A 39 -2.65 -9.79 -7.36
N ASN A 40 -1.46 -9.88 -6.78
CA ASN A 40 -1.26 -10.50 -5.48
C ASN A 40 -1.27 -9.42 -4.42
N VAL A 41 -2.26 -9.47 -3.52
CA VAL A 41 -2.34 -8.60 -2.34
C VAL A 41 -1.66 -9.34 -1.21
N HIS A 42 -0.47 -8.88 -0.82
CA HIS A 42 0.35 -9.49 0.24
C HIS A 42 -0.01 -8.92 1.60
N LEU A 43 -0.24 -9.79 2.57
CA LEU A 43 -0.74 -9.46 3.89
C LEU A 43 0.34 -9.61 4.97
N LYS A 44 0.12 -8.99 6.14
CA LYS A 44 1.05 -9.04 7.28
C LYS A 44 1.29 -10.44 7.84
N ASN A 45 0.30 -11.32 7.74
CA ASN A 45 0.39 -12.70 8.20
C ASN A 45 1.26 -13.58 7.29
N GLY A 46 1.82 -13.03 6.19
CA GLY A 46 2.64 -13.75 5.23
C GLY A 46 1.85 -14.43 4.10
N GLU A 47 0.51 -14.40 4.16
CA GLU A 47 -0.33 -14.86 3.08
C GLU A 47 -0.44 -13.82 1.97
N TYR A 48 -0.86 -14.26 0.79
CA TYR A 48 -1.32 -13.38 -0.26
C TYR A 48 -2.65 -13.87 -0.81
N ILE A 49 -3.44 -12.94 -1.33
CA ILE A 49 -4.65 -13.28 -2.09
C ILE A 49 -4.50 -12.81 -3.53
N GLU A 50 -5.03 -13.61 -4.45
CA GLU A 50 -5.02 -13.29 -5.87
C GLU A 50 -6.36 -12.65 -6.27
N VAL A 51 -6.30 -11.48 -6.91
CA VAL A 51 -7.49 -10.74 -7.37
C VAL A 51 -7.40 -10.38 -8.85
N ARG A 52 -8.56 -10.31 -9.51
CA ARG A 52 -8.67 -10.01 -10.96
C ARG A 52 -8.95 -8.55 -11.29
N LEU A 53 -8.81 -7.64 -10.33
CA LEU A 53 -8.86 -6.20 -10.61
C LEU A 53 -7.53 -5.76 -11.23
N THR A 54 -7.57 -4.77 -12.11
CA THR A 54 -6.32 -4.14 -12.57
C THR A 54 -5.65 -3.41 -11.40
N LEU A 55 -4.32 -3.27 -11.46
CA LEU A 55 -3.56 -2.51 -10.46
C LEU A 55 -4.10 -1.08 -10.32
N THR A 56 -4.46 -0.41 -11.42
CA THR A 56 -5.04 0.94 -11.40
C THR A 56 -6.37 0.98 -10.64
N GLN A 57 -7.28 0.04 -10.89
CA GLN A 57 -8.56 -0.02 -10.18
C GLN A 57 -8.37 -0.26 -8.67
N LEU A 58 -7.45 -1.14 -8.30
CA LEU A 58 -7.10 -1.36 -6.89
C LEU A 58 -6.57 -0.08 -6.26
N PHE A 59 -5.66 0.62 -6.93
CA PHE A 59 -5.07 1.84 -6.41
C PHE A 59 -6.11 2.94 -6.18
N LEU A 60 -7.06 3.12 -7.11
CA LEU A 60 -8.16 4.09 -6.96
C LEU A 60 -9.05 3.76 -5.74
N LYS A 61 -9.48 2.50 -5.61
CA LYS A 61 -10.27 2.04 -4.44
C LYS A 61 -9.54 2.27 -3.12
N LEU A 62 -8.25 1.98 -3.07
CA LEU A 62 -7.44 2.22 -1.88
C LEU A 62 -7.29 3.71 -1.55
N LYS A 63 -7.19 4.58 -2.56
CA LYS A 63 -7.16 6.04 -2.38
C LYS A 63 -8.47 6.61 -1.87
N GLU A 64 -9.61 6.07 -2.31
CA GLU A 64 -10.93 6.45 -1.80
C GLU A 64 -11.05 6.19 -0.29
N LEU A 65 -10.53 5.04 0.16
CA LEU A 65 -10.50 4.67 1.58
C LEU A 65 -9.45 5.47 2.38
N SER A 66 -8.27 5.70 1.79
CA SER A 66 -7.14 6.31 2.48
C SER A 66 -6.22 7.06 1.53
N LYS A 67 -6.52 8.36 1.33
CA LYS A 67 -5.91 9.26 0.32
C LYS A 67 -4.37 9.20 0.22
N ARG A 68 -3.66 8.98 1.34
CA ARG A 68 -2.19 9.03 1.40
C ARG A 68 -1.54 7.72 1.84
N GLN A 69 -2.29 6.66 2.15
CA GLN A 69 -1.68 5.45 2.73
C GLN A 69 -0.97 4.58 1.70
N PHE A 70 -1.33 4.68 0.42
CA PHE A 70 -0.78 3.85 -0.63
C PHE A 70 -0.08 4.68 -1.70
N VAL A 71 1.06 4.19 -2.20
CA VAL A 71 1.86 4.80 -3.28
C VAL A 71 2.20 3.76 -4.35
N ALA A 72 2.52 4.21 -5.56
CA ALA A 72 2.87 3.34 -6.68
C ALA A 72 4.30 3.68 -7.18
N PRO A 73 5.35 3.14 -6.53
CA PRO A 73 6.74 3.55 -6.78
C PRO A 73 7.32 3.02 -8.11
N TYR A 74 6.73 1.95 -8.65
CA TYR A 74 7.16 1.30 -9.89
C TYR A 74 6.00 0.62 -10.62
N LYS A 75 6.19 0.33 -11.91
CA LYS A 75 5.19 -0.41 -12.70
C LYS A 75 4.93 -1.77 -12.05
N GLY A 76 3.66 -2.08 -11.84
CA GLY A 76 3.27 -3.36 -11.25
C GLY A 76 3.22 -3.37 -9.72
N TYR A 77 3.45 -2.25 -9.04
CA TYR A 77 3.47 -2.20 -7.58
C TYR A 77 2.56 -1.12 -6.99
N ILE A 78 1.88 -1.47 -5.90
CA ILE A 78 1.29 -0.55 -4.92
C ILE A 78 1.88 -0.90 -3.56
N VAL A 79 2.38 0.08 -2.82
CA VAL A 79 3.00 -0.09 -1.51
C VAL A 79 2.14 0.59 -0.44
N ASN A 80 1.88 -0.10 0.68
CA ASN A 80 1.33 0.53 1.87
C ASN A 80 2.45 1.25 2.62
N GLN A 81 2.33 2.57 2.77
CA GLN A 81 3.32 3.40 3.46
C GLN A 81 3.50 3.03 4.93
N LYS A 82 2.49 2.40 5.58
CA LYS A 82 2.62 1.85 6.95
C LYS A 82 3.61 0.70 7.06
N ALA A 83 3.86 -0.01 5.96
CA ALA A 83 4.72 -1.18 5.94
C ALA A 83 6.17 -0.86 5.52
N ILE A 84 6.48 0.41 5.25
CA ILE A 84 7.81 0.86 4.84
C ILE A 84 8.73 0.92 6.06
N VAL A 85 9.87 0.23 5.97
CA VAL A 85 10.97 0.30 6.95
C VAL A 85 11.99 1.35 6.54
N LYS A 86 12.31 1.41 5.25
CA LYS A 86 13.33 2.32 4.71
C LYS A 86 13.01 2.67 3.25
N ILE A 87 13.33 3.90 2.86
CA ILE A 87 13.34 4.35 1.47
C ILE A 87 14.78 4.71 1.10
N GLU A 88 15.28 4.11 0.04
CA GLU A 88 16.58 4.40 -0.58
C GLU A 88 16.38 5.02 -1.96
N SER A 89 17.45 5.51 -2.59
CA SER A 89 17.38 6.23 -3.87
C SER A 89 16.79 5.40 -5.03
N ASP A 90 16.87 4.08 -4.96
CA ASP A 90 16.47 3.14 -6.01
C ASP A 90 15.40 2.13 -5.58
N ARG A 91 15.07 2.05 -4.28
CA ARG A 91 14.16 1.04 -3.73
C ARG A 91 13.47 1.45 -2.42
N ILE A 92 12.37 0.78 -2.12
CA ILE A 92 11.67 0.79 -0.82
C ILE A 92 11.86 -0.58 -0.18
N VAL A 93 12.24 -0.61 1.09
CA VAL A 93 12.33 -1.83 1.90
C VAL A 93 11.10 -1.92 2.80
N LEU A 94 10.37 -3.04 2.70
CA LEU A 94 9.14 -3.31 3.46
C LEU A 94 9.41 -4.21 4.67
N GLN A 95 8.49 -4.22 5.64
CA GLN A 95 8.62 -4.98 6.89
C GLN A 95 8.76 -6.50 6.71
N ASN A 96 8.31 -7.07 5.60
CA ASN A 96 8.50 -8.48 5.26
C ASN A 96 9.83 -8.74 4.51
N GLY A 97 10.72 -7.76 4.44
CA GLY A 97 11.99 -7.83 3.71
C GLY A 97 11.88 -7.64 2.19
N LYS A 98 10.67 -7.44 1.63
CA LYS A 98 10.51 -7.17 0.19
C LYS A 98 11.15 -5.84 -0.17
N GLU A 99 11.98 -5.86 -1.21
CA GLU A 99 12.48 -4.65 -1.87
C GLU A 99 11.62 -4.35 -3.10
N VAL A 100 11.08 -3.13 -3.17
CA VAL A 100 10.29 -2.64 -4.31
C VAL A 100 11.07 -1.53 -5.00
N PRO A 101 11.37 -1.64 -6.31
CA PRO A 101 12.13 -0.61 -7.01
C PRO A 101 11.39 0.73 -7.03
N ILE A 102 12.14 1.81 -7.21
CA ILE A 102 11.60 3.16 -7.44
C ILE A 102 12.05 3.63 -8.83
N VAL A 103 11.12 4.19 -9.61
CA VAL A 103 11.52 4.91 -10.83
C VAL A 103 12.34 6.13 -10.44
N LYS A 104 13.59 6.26 -10.93
CA LYS A 104 14.55 7.31 -10.52
C LYS A 104 13.94 8.71 -10.38
N ARG A 105 13.12 9.16 -11.34
CA ARG A 105 12.48 10.50 -11.33
C ARG A 105 11.45 10.69 -10.21
N SER A 106 10.87 9.61 -9.70
CA SER A 106 9.80 9.62 -8.70
C SER A 106 10.33 9.48 -7.26
N PHE A 107 11.64 9.27 -7.06
CA PHE A 107 12.21 9.11 -5.72
C PHE A 107 11.86 10.27 -4.78
N ARG A 108 12.05 11.51 -5.23
CA ARG A 108 11.74 12.70 -4.41
C ARG A 108 10.26 12.75 -4.05
N GLU A 109 9.37 12.51 -5.01
CA GLU A 109 7.92 12.50 -4.79
C GLU A 109 7.51 11.41 -3.78
N ILE A 110 7.97 10.17 -3.96
CA ILE A 110 7.66 9.04 -3.07
C ILE A 110 8.17 9.30 -1.66
N ARG A 111 9.40 9.81 -1.54
CA ARG A 111 10.00 10.18 -0.26
C ARG A 111 9.17 11.26 0.43
N ASP A 112 8.80 12.32 -0.29
CA ASP A 112 8.02 13.42 0.26
C ASP A 112 6.60 12.93 0.66
N CYS A 113 5.96 12.05 -0.12
CA CYS A 113 4.70 11.39 0.25
C CYS A 113 4.82 10.54 1.53
N PHE A 114 5.95 9.88 1.75
CA PHE A 114 6.20 9.10 2.96
C PHE A 114 6.43 9.99 4.18
N PHE A 115 7.22 11.05 4.06
CA PHE A 115 7.40 12.02 5.15
C PHE A 115 6.08 12.67 5.54
N ASP A 116 5.31 13.14 4.55
CA ASP A 116 3.98 13.71 4.76
C ASP A 116 3.02 12.72 5.43
N TYR A 117 3.13 11.43 5.11
CA TYR A 117 2.30 10.38 5.68
C TYR A 117 2.67 10.06 7.14
N THR A 118 3.97 9.95 7.42
CA THR A 118 4.50 9.52 8.72
C THR A 118 4.50 10.64 9.76
N PHE A 119 4.82 11.86 9.35
CA PHE A 119 5.02 12.99 10.26
C PHE A 119 3.98 14.11 10.10
N GLY A 120 3.10 14.01 9.11
CA GLY A 120 2.12 15.04 8.80
C GLY A 120 2.71 16.26 8.07
N VAL A 121 1.82 17.11 7.56
CA VAL A 121 2.16 18.34 6.82
C VAL A 121 2.67 19.40 7.82
N GLY A 122 3.90 19.24 8.31
CA GLY A 122 4.49 20.11 9.32
C GLY A 122 5.92 19.73 9.74
N GLY A 123 6.41 18.55 9.36
CA GLY A 123 7.75 18.06 9.68
C GLY A 123 8.90 18.66 8.87
N ARG A 124 8.68 19.74 8.10
CA ARG A 124 9.76 20.48 7.44
C ARG A 124 10.27 21.54 8.43
N LYS A 125 11.19 21.14 9.31
CA LYS A 125 12.14 22.06 9.91
C LYS A 125 13.45 22.00 9.14
#